data_AF-A0A0C9V0K5-F1
#
_entry.id   AF-A0A0C9V0K5-F1
#
_cell.length_a   1.000
_cell.length_b   1.000
_cell.length_c   1.000
_cell.angle_alpha   90.00
_cell.angle_beta   90.00
_cell.angle_gamma   90.00
#
_symmetry.space_group_name_H-M   'P 1'
#
loop_
_entity.id
_entity.type
_entity.pdbx_description
1 polymer ?
#
loop_
_entity_poly.entity_id
_entity_poly.type
_entity_poly.pdbx_seq_one_letter_code
_entity_poly.pdbx_strand_id
1 'polypeptide(L)' 'MFSTWIQFVFLPALLVTLVILSRRRIPRGLKLPPGPPPKLLVGNAFDMPKEREWETFAEWAREYGM' A
#
# COMPACT_ATOMS: atom_id res chain seq x y z
N MET A 1 -28.61 16.66 17.57
CA MET A 1 -28.77 15.96 16.27
C MET A 1 -27.92 16.54 15.14
N PHE A 2 -27.52 17.82 15.13
CA PHE A 2 -26.67 18.41 14.08
C PHE A 2 -25.18 17.97 14.08
N SER A 3 -24.66 17.48 15.21
CA SER A 3 -23.21 17.27 15.38
C SER A 3 -22.64 16.00 14.75
N THR A 4 -23.46 15.01 14.40
CA THR A 4 -22.97 13.73 13.87
C THR A 4 -22.50 13.86 12.43
N TRP A 5 -23.15 14.69 11.61
CA TRP A 5 -22.76 14.96 10.22
C TRP A 5 -21.37 15.57 10.10
N ILE A 6 -21.00 16.44 11.04
CA ILE A 6 -19.66 17.02 11.12
C ILE A 6 -18.64 15.89 11.38
N GLN A 7 -18.92 14.97 12.30
CA GLN A 7 -18.04 13.84 12.57
C GLN A 7 -17.86 12.93 11.34
N PHE A 8 -18.93 12.68 10.59
CA PHE A 8 -18.89 11.86 9.36
C PHE A 8 -18.09 12.48 8.21
N VAL A 9 -17.83 13.80 8.24
CA VAL A 9 -16.98 14.47 7.24
C VAL A 9 -15.55 14.63 7.77
N PHE A 10 -15.39 15.07 9.02
CA PHE A 10 -14.09 15.34 9.61
C PHE A 10 -13.29 14.07 9.89
N LEU A 11 -13.91 12.97 10.32
CA LEU A 11 -13.21 11.70 10.56
C LEU A 11 -12.56 11.12 9.29
N PRO A 12 -13.27 10.92 8.16
CA PRO A 12 -12.63 10.43 6.95
C PRO A 12 -11.64 11.44 6.37
N ALA A 13 -11.92 12.75 6.44
CA ALA A 13 -10.96 13.76 5.99
C ALA A 13 -9.65 13.72 6.79
N LEU A 14 -9.74 13.59 8.11
CA LEU A 14 -8.59 13.42 8.99
C LEU A 14 -7.85 12.11 8.67
N LEU A 15 -8.57 10.99 8.51
CA LEU A 15 -7.98 9.70 8.18
C LEU A 15 -7.23 9.75 6.83
N VAL A 16 -7.83 10.34 5.80
CA VAL A 16 -7.19 10.54 4.49
C VAL A 16 -5.94 11.41 4.63
N THR A 17 -6.01 12.49 5.41
CA THR A 17 -4.87 13.37 5.67
C THR A 17 -3.72 12.62 6.33
N LEU A 18 -4.00 11.83 7.37
CA LEU A 18 -3.00 11.01 8.05
C LEU A 18 -2.39 9.96 7.11
N VAL A 19 -3.19 9.31 6.26
CA VAL A 19 -2.70 8.34 5.26
C VAL A 19 -1.78 8.99 4.24
N ILE A 20 -2.10 10.21 3.77
CA ILE A 20 -1.25 10.96 2.84
C ILE A 20 0.08 11.35 3.52
N LEU A 21 0.01 11.79 4.78
CA LEU A 21 1.20 12.17 5.56
C LEU A 21 2.07 10.96 5.94
N SER A 22 1.48 9.78 6.13
CA SER A 22 2.21 8.55 6.48
C SER A 22 2.87 7.86 5.28
N ARG A 23 2.52 8.23 4.04
CA ARG A 23 3.16 7.68 2.84
C ARG A 23 4.63 8.11 2.79
N ARG A 24 5.54 7.14 2.91
CA ARG A 24 6.97 7.35 2.68
C ARG A 24 7.17 7.89 1.25
N ARG A 25 7.81 9.05 1.13
CA ARG A 25 8.17 9.60 -0.17
C ARG A 25 9.39 8.86 -0.71
N ILE A 26 9.23 8.23 -1.87
CA ILE A 26 10.37 7.71 -2.62
C ILE A 26 11.11 8.91 -3.23
N PRO A 27 12.44 9.02 -3.07
CA PRO A 27 13.23 10.10 -3.66
C PRO A 27 12.95 10.22 -5.16
N ARG A 28 12.86 11.46 -5.66
CA ARG A 28 12.68 11.72 -7.10
C ARG A 28 13.84 11.07 -7.86
N GLY A 29 13.52 10.22 -8.83
CA GLY A 29 14.50 9.49 -9.65
C GLY A 29 14.76 8.05 -9.22
N LEU A 30 14.34 7.65 -8.01
CA LEU A 30 14.37 6.25 -7.60
C LEU A 30 13.07 5.57 -8.04
N LYS A 31 13.18 4.58 -8.93
CA LYS A 31 12.08 3.67 -9.23
C LYS A 31 12.10 2.56 -8.19
N LEU A 32 10.91 2.14 -7.74
CA LEU A 32 10.80 0.87 -7.02
C LEU A 32 11.26 -0.26 -7.93
N PRO A 33 11.81 -1.35 -7.37
CA PRO A 33 12.08 -2.53 -8.16
C PRO A 33 10.78 -3.02 -8.82
N PRO A 34 10.86 -3.58 -10.03
CA PRO A 34 9.73 -4.26 -10.66
C PRO A 34 9.24 -5.41 -9.76
N GLY A 35 7.94 -5.66 -9.78
CA GLY A 35 7.31 -6.69 -8.94
C GLY A 35 5.88 -6.98 -9.40
N PRO A 36 5.17 -7.87 -8.68
CA PRO A 36 3.80 -8.23 -9.02
C PRO A 36 2.90 -6.98 -9.06
N PRO A 37 2.08 -6.83 -10.10
CA PRO A 37 1.25 -5.63 -10.27
C PRO A 37 0.25 -5.48 -9.11
N PRO A 38 0.20 -4.33 -8.42
CA PRO A 38 -0.68 -4.11 -7.29
C PRO A 38 -2.16 -4.07 -7.71
N LYS A 39 -3.04 -4.71 -6.92
CA LYS A 39 -4.50 -4.60 -7.08
C LYS A 39 -5.01 -3.21 -6.66
N LEU A 40 -6.09 -2.75 -7.29
CA LEU A 40 -6.58 -1.36 -7.23
C LEU A 40 -6.82 -0.81 -5.81
N LEU A 41 -7.42 -1.60 -4.91
CA LEU A 41 -7.82 -1.14 -3.57
C LEU A 41 -6.93 -1.70 -2.44
N VAL A 42 -6.38 -2.91 -2.64
CA VAL A 42 -5.73 -3.69 -1.59
C VAL A 42 -4.24 -3.92 -1.87
N GLY A 43 -3.74 -3.48 -3.03
CA GLY A 43 -2.39 -3.80 -3.47
C GLY A 43 -2.14 -5.30 -3.49
N ASN A 44 -0.95 -5.71 -3.07
CA ASN A 44 -0.55 -7.12 -2.95
C ASN A 44 -0.76 -7.68 -1.53
N ALA A 45 -1.58 -7.04 -0.70
CA ALA A 45 -1.75 -7.45 0.70
C ALA A 45 -2.24 -8.90 0.83
N PHE A 46 -3.11 -9.34 -0.09
CA PHE A 46 -3.60 -10.72 -0.14
C PHE A 46 -2.67 -11.69 -0.88
N ASP A 47 -1.68 -11.16 -1.60
CA ASP A 47 -0.69 -11.96 -2.33
C ASP A 47 0.56 -12.20 -1.46
N MET A 48 0.60 -11.65 -0.24
CA MET A 48 1.71 -11.86 0.68
C MET A 48 1.72 -13.32 1.18
N PRO A 49 2.82 -14.07 0.97
CA PRO A 49 2.93 -15.43 1.47
C PRO A 49 2.86 -15.44 3.01
N LYS A 50 2.22 -16.47 3.57
CA LYS A 50 2.14 -16.67 5.04
C LYS A 50 3.14 -17.70 5.55
N GLU A 51 3.64 -18.54 4.64
CA GLU A 51 4.58 -19.62 4.92
C GLU A 51 5.61 -19.66 3.79
N ARG A 52 6.85 -20.02 4.12
CA ARG A 52 7.96 -20.17 3.15
C ARG A 52 8.13 -18.94 2.23
N GLU A 53 8.04 -17.75 2.82
CA GLU A 53 8.02 -16.46 2.11
C GLU A 53 9.20 -16.30 1.13
N TRP A 54 10.37 -16.84 1.50
CA TRP A 54 11.58 -16.81 0.69
C TRP A 54 11.41 -17.50 -0.67
N GLU A 55 10.55 -18.50 -0.82
CA GLU A 55 10.30 -19.17 -2.10
C GLU A 55 9.52 -18.27 -3.04
N THR A 56 8.43 -17.68 -2.56
CA THR A 56 7.65 -16.71 -3.34
C THR A 56 8.49 -15.50 -3.72
N PHE A 57 9.31 -15.00 -2.79
CA PHE A 57 10.21 -13.88 -3.10
C PHE A 57 11.31 -14.26 -4.09
N ALA A 58 11.87 -15.49 -4.02
CA ALA A 58 12.83 -15.96 -5.01
C ALA A 58 12.20 -16.11 -6.41
N GLU A 59 10.94 -16.57 -6.47
CA GLU A 59 10.19 -16.63 -7.71
C GLU A 59 9.93 -15.23 -8.29
N TRP A 60 9.48 -14.28 -7.47
CA TRP A 60 9.29 -12.90 -7.91
C TRP A 60 10.60 -12.23 -8.34
N ALA A 61 11.72 -12.49 -7.66
CA ALA A 61 13.02 -11.99 -8.09
C ALA A 61 13.40 -12.51 -9.49
N ARG A 62 13.12 -13.79 -9.76
CA ARG A 62 13.34 -14.38 -11.08
C ARG A 62 12.41 -13.83 -12.16
N GLU A 63 11.12 -13.63 -11.83
CA GLU A 63 10.11 -13.19 -12.79
C GLU A 63 10.20 -11.69 -13.10
N TYR A 64 10.39 -10.87 -12.08
CA TYR A 64 10.36 -9.42 -12.19
C TYR A 64 11.75 -8.78 -12.24
N GLY A 65 12.80 -9.47 -11.82
CA GLY A 65 14.18 -8.93 -11.80
C GLY A 65 14.43 -8.01 -10.62
N MET A 66 14.03 -8.44 -9.42
CA MET A 66 14.37 -7.75 -8.16
C MET A 66 15.84 -7.92 -7.79
#